data_AF-A0AAD8GMA6-F1
#
_entry.id   AF-A0AAD8GMA6-F1
#
_cell.length_a   1.000
_cell.length_b   1.000
_cell.length_c   1.000
_cell.angle_alpha   90.00
_cell.angle_beta   90.00
_cell.angle_gamma   90.00
#
_symmetry.space_group_name_H-M   'P 1'
#
loop_
_entity.id
_entity.type
_entity.pdbx_description
1 polymer ?
#
loop_
_entity_poly.entity_id
_entity_poly.type
_entity_poly.pdbx_seq_one_letter_code
_entity_poly.pdbx_strand_id
1 'polypeptide(L)'
;MSNGVSQSVQSSNADSDPILDTLRVFTSGNNKNCYNFAASKGERVLVRASFNYGNYDGKSSPPTFDLQFDGNFWTTVETSNDKVVTHEVTYVVKRDVISVCVAQTKSGQFPFISALEVLSMDSDIYRSADSNYALLLKSRVAYGADAIIRSPTDYDRIWNPAILGRGQINFTDDSLNFAVQDLPLEVLQNAITTASTSDNLILASGFPSNVVSVYIVIAKIRCKEFEGKMHIEEKITVMGAFECVPAPTEEKMVKE
;
A
#
# COMPACT_ATOMS: atom_id res chain seq x y z
N MET A 1 -4.50 4.13 29.27
CA MET A 1 -3.56 3.17 29.87
C MET A 1 -3.46 1.98 28.93
N SER A 2 -2.26 1.72 28.38
CA SER A 2 -2.03 0.59 27.47
C SER A 2 -1.72 -0.65 28.30
N ASN A 3 -2.67 -1.58 28.35
CA ASN A 3 -2.60 -2.94 28.87
C ASN A 3 -1.69 -3.88 28.04
N GLY A 4 -1.09 -3.38 26.95
CA GLY A 4 -0.27 -4.20 26.08
C GLY A 4 1.14 -4.41 26.63
N VAL A 5 1.63 -5.65 26.54
CA VAL A 5 2.98 -6.05 26.96
C VAL A 5 3.91 -6.05 25.74
N SER A 6 5.09 -5.45 25.89
CA SER A 6 6.12 -5.47 24.84
C SER A 6 6.87 -6.80 24.84
N GLN A 7 7.13 -7.34 23.66
CA GLN A 7 7.84 -8.59 23.42
C GLN A 7 8.85 -8.40 22.29
N SER A 8 9.97 -9.11 22.37
CA SER A 8 10.96 -9.16 21.29
C SER A 8 10.57 -10.21 20.26
N VAL A 9 10.80 -9.90 19.00
CA VAL A 9 10.61 -10.81 17.88
C VAL A 9 11.99 -11.28 17.44
N GLN A 10 12.18 -12.60 17.34
CA GLN A 10 13.43 -13.13 16.78
C GLN A 10 13.38 -12.91 15.27
N SER A 11 14.21 -11.99 14.76
CA SER A 11 14.30 -11.73 13.32
C SER A 11 14.72 -13.01 12.59
N SER A 12 13.84 -13.58 11.77
CA SER A 12 14.17 -14.72 10.91
C SER A 12 15.05 -14.33 9.72
N ASN A 13 15.08 -13.03 9.39
CA ASN A 13 15.79 -12.49 8.23
C ASN A 13 16.70 -11.33 8.67
N ALA A 14 17.95 -11.32 8.18
CA ALA A 14 18.93 -10.27 8.47
C ALA A 14 18.57 -8.89 7.87
N ASP A 15 17.52 -8.83 7.03
CA ASP A 15 17.07 -7.64 6.31
C ASP A 15 15.75 -7.04 6.87
N SER A 16 15.28 -7.46 8.05
CA SER A 16 14.09 -6.87 8.65
C SER A 16 14.37 -5.47 9.22
N ASP A 17 13.46 -4.52 8.97
CA ASP A 17 13.49 -3.19 9.57
C ASP A 17 13.49 -3.32 11.11
N PRO A 18 14.49 -2.77 11.83
CA PRO A 18 14.60 -2.89 13.29
C PRO A 18 13.35 -2.42 14.05
N ILE A 19 12.52 -1.57 13.44
CA ILE A 19 11.23 -1.17 14.02
C ILE A 19 10.26 -2.36 14.21
N LEU A 20 10.50 -3.48 13.53
CA LEU A 20 9.69 -4.69 13.55
C LEU A 20 10.26 -5.80 14.45
N ASP A 21 11.38 -5.55 15.14
CA ASP A 21 12.03 -6.50 16.06
C ASP A 21 11.33 -6.56 17.42
N THR A 22 10.31 -5.72 17.62
CA THR A 22 9.45 -5.78 18.81
C THR A 22 7.98 -5.70 18.42
N LEU A 23 7.13 -6.20 19.31
CA LEU A 23 5.69 -6.04 19.23
C LEU A 23 5.11 -5.70 20.59
N ARG A 24 3.93 -5.08 20.59
CA ARG A 24 3.08 -4.96 21.77
C ARG A 24 1.86 -5.86 21.61
N VAL A 25 1.75 -6.88 22.45
CA VAL A 25 0.61 -7.80 22.49
C VAL A 25 -0.39 -7.42 23.57
N PHE A 26 -1.68 -7.57 23.28
CA PHE A 26 -2.78 -7.28 24.19
C PHE A 26 -3.48 -8.57 24.64
N THR A 27 -3.10 -9.09 25.80
CA THR A 27 -3.60 -10.38 26.33
C THR A 27 -4.66 -10.25 27.41
N SER A 28 -4.87 -9.05 27.95
CA SER A 28 -5.76 -8.81 29.09
C SER A 28 -6.56 -7.53 28.89
N GLY A 29 -7.71 -7.41 29.54
CA GLY A 29 -8.59 -6.23 29.45
C GLY A 29 -9.67 -6.36 28.38
N ASN A 30 -10.08 -5.24 27.80
CA ASN A 30 -11.12 -5.22 26.78
C ASN A 30 -10.63 -5.91 25.49
N ASN A 31 -11.55 -6.54 24.77
CA ASN A 31 -11.29 -7.17 23.47
C ASN A 31 -10.89 -6.16 22.37
N LYS A 32 -10.73 -4.87 22.68
CA LYS A 32 -10.35 -3.82 21.74
C LYS A 32 -9.37 -2.86 22.39
N ASN A 33 -8.24 -2.63 21.72
CA ASN A 33 -7.17 -1.76 22.19
C ASN A 33 -6.84 -0.74 21.10
N CYS A 34 -6.84 0.55 21.46
CA CYS A 34 -6.75 1.65 20.50
C CYS A 34 -5.60 2.59 20.82
N TYR A 35 -4.89 3.02 19.78
CA TYR A 35 -3.98 4.16 19.78
C TYR A 35 -4.72 5.38 19.26
N ASN A 36 -4.53 6.52 19.92
CA ASN A 36 -5.11 7.79 19.49
C ASN A 36 -4.01 8.78 19.16
N PHE A 37 -4.15 9.48 18.04
CA PHE A 37 -3.24 10.52 17.57
C PHE A 37 -4.03 11.81 17.36
N ALA A 38 -3.46 12.95 17.73
CA ALA A 38 -4.05 14.23 17.38
C ALA A 38 -4.01 14.41 15.86
N ALA A 39 -5.09 14.94 15.29
CA ALA A 39 -5.20 15.20 13.87
C ALA A 39 -6.06 16.45 13.64
N SER A 40 -6.03 17.01 12.44
CA SER A 40 -6.93 18.09 12.07
C SER A 40 -8.10 17.55 11.27
N LYS A 41 -9.33 17.91 11.63
CA LYS A 41 -10.50 17.56 10.81
C LYS A 41 -10.32 18.10 9.37
N GLY A 42 -10.53 17.23 8.38
CA GLY A 42 -10.36 17.54 6.95
C GLY A 42 -8.97 17.27 6.40
N GLU A 43 -8.00 16.96 7.25
CA GLU A 43 -6.66 16.52 6.86
C GLU A 43 -6.73 15.15 6.16
N ARG A 44 -5.91 14.97 5.12
CA ARG A 44 -5.71 13.66 4.50
C ARG A 44 -4.52 12.99 5.17
N VAL A 45 -4.69 11.73 5.55
CA VAL A 45 -3.64 10.97 6.23
C VAL A 45 -3.43 9.60 5.61
N LEU A 46 -2.20 9.12 5.68
CA LEU A 46 -1.82 7.74 5.47
C LEU A 46 -1.54 7.10 6.82
N VAL A 47 -2.23 6.00 7.11
CA VAL A 47 -1.99 5.19 8.30
C VAL A 47 -1.50 3.82 7.85
N ARG A 48 -0.37 3.38 8.40
CA ARG A 48 0.21 2.06 8.14
C ARG A 48 0.39 1.30 9.44
N ALA A 49 -0.18 0.09 9.50
CA ALA A 49 -0.01 -0.82 10.63
C ALA A 49 0.73 -2.07 10.18
N SER A 50 1.79 -2.42 10.90
CA SER A 50 2.64 -3.57 10.60
C SER A 50 2.64 -4.57 11.74
N PHE A 51 2.60 -5.85 11.38
CA PHE A 51 2.42 -6.99 12.27
C PHE A 51 3.48 -8.04 11.94
N ASN A 52 4.50 -8.14 12.80
CA ASN A 52 5.52 -9.19 12.74
C ASN A 52 5.35 -10.11 13.97
N TYR A 53 4.72 -11.28 13.80
CA TYR A 53 4.53 -12.22 14.91
C TYR A 53 5.85 -12.90 15.28
N GLY A 54 6.63 -13.33 14.28
CA GLY A 54 7.93 -13.99 14.40
C GLY A 54 8.02 -15.06 15.50
N ASN A 55 6.90 -15.75 15.76
CA ASN A 55 6.76 -16.75 16.81
C ASN A 55 7.27 -16.31 18.20
N TYR A 56 7.06 -15.05 18.58
CA TYR A 56 7.61 -14.47 19.82
C TYR A 56 7.23 -15.25 21.09
N ASP A 57 6.11 -15.98 21.09
CA ASP A 57 5.62 -16.78 22.22
C ASP A 57 5.90 -18.28 22.10
N GLY A 58 6.60 -18.71 21.05
CA GLY A 58 7.01 -20.10 20.82
C GLY A 58 5.86 -21.08 20.51
N LYS A 59 4.65 -20.60 20.24
CA LYS A 59 3.48 -21.47 20.00
C LYS A 59 3.29 -21.89 18.54
N SER A 60 3.98 -21.25 17.61
CA SER A 60 3.83 -21.43 16.17
C SER A 60 2.38 -21.30 15.70
N SER A 61 1.60 -20.47 16.41
CA SER A 61 0.15 -20.31 16.22
C SER A 61 -0.16 -18.82 16.04
N PRO A 62 0.10 -18.28 14.84
CA PRO A 62 -0.10 -16.86 14.56
C PRO A 62 -1.59 -16.48 14.75
N PRO A 63 -1.90 -15.42 15.52
CA PRO A 63 -3.27 -15.02 15.81
C PRO A 63 -3.93 -14.29 14.63
N THR A 64 -5.25 -14.36 14.56
CA THR A 64 -6.09 -13.55 13.67
C THR A 64 -6.95 -12.60 14.49
N PHE A 65 -7.09 -11.35 14.05
CA PHE A 65 -7.84 -10.32 14.77
C PHE A 65 -8.25 -9.20 13.82
N ASP A 66 -9.17 -8.33 14.25
CA ASP A 66 -9.63 -7.23 13.42
C ASP A 66 -8.80 -5.96 13.66
N LEU A 67 -8.56 -5.23 12.58
CA LEU A 67 -7.98 -3.90 12.56
C LEU A 67 -9.07 -2.88 12.21
N GLN A 68 -9.08 -1.75 12.90
CA GLN A 68 -10.08 -0.70 12.74
C GLN A 68 -9.41 0.68 12.73
N PHE A 69 -9.95 1.61 11.95
CA PHE A 69 -9.58 3.04 11.98
C PHE A 69 -10.83 3.89 12.21
N ASP A 70 -10.77 4.83 13.16
CA ASP A 70 -11.86 5.73 13.55
C ASP A 70 -13.20 5.04 13.85
N GLY A 71 -13.12 3.79 14.33
CA GLY A 71 -14.27 2.92 14.62
C GLY A 71 -14.86 2.19 13.41
N ASN A 72 -14.30 2.39 12.21
CA ASN A 72 -14.64 1.64 11.01
C ASN A 72 -13.80 0.36 10.92
N PHE A 73 -14.39 -0.69 10.37
CA PHE A 73 -13.65 -1.91 10.02
C PHE A 73 -12.63 -1.59 8.92
N TRP A 74 -11.37 -1.96 9.15
CA TRP A 74 -10.30 -1.84 8.17
C TRP A 74 -10.09 -3.16 7.44
N THR A 75 -9.75 -4.21 8.19
CA THR A 75 -9.51 -5.56 7.70
C THR A 75 -9.44 -6.54 8.86
N THR A 76 -9.58 -7.83 8.56
CA THR A 76 -9.11 -8.89 9.45
C THR A 76 -7.63 -9.14 9.13
N VAL A 77 -6.77 -9.08 10.15
CA VAL A 77 -5.34 -9.30 10.04
C VAL A 77 -5.07 -10.79 10.18
N GLU A 78 -4.58 -11.40 9.11
CA GLU A 78 -4.13 -12.79 9.09
C GLU A 78 -2.61 -12.82 9.20
N THR A 79 -2.09 -13.08 10.40
CA THR A 79 -0.63 -13.09 10.64
C THR A 79 -0.01 -14.43 10.24
N SER A 80 1.32 -14.46 10.05
CA SER A 80 2.08 -15.69 9.80
C SER A 80 3.28 -15.81 10.74
N ASN A 81 3.93 -16.98 10.74
CA ASN A 81 5.12 -17.21 11.57
C ASN A 81 6.36 -16.44 11.09
N ASP A 82 6.43 -16.13 9.80
CA ASP A 82 7.67 -15.81 9.08
C ASP A 82 7.58 -14.57 8.20
N LYS A 83 6.39 -13.95 8.08
CA LYS A 83 6.16 -12.77 7.24
C LYS A 83 5.62 -11.62 8.06
N VAL A 84 6.12 -10.43 7.72
CA VAL A 84 5.53 -9.18 8.15
C VAL A 84 4.24 -8.97 7.35
N VAL A 85 3.15 -8.74 8.06
CA VAL A 85 1.87 -8.35 7.46
C VAL A 85 1.69 -6.86 7.65
N THR A 86 1.40 -6.15 6.57
CA THR A 86 1.28 -4.70 6.58
C THR A 86 -0.01 -4.27 5.90
N HIS A 87 -0.74 -3.37 6.54
CA HIS A 87 -1.94 -2.77 5.98
C HIS A 87 -1.77 -1.25 5.95
N GLU A 88 -2.18 -0.63 4.84
CA GLU A 88 -2.16 0.82 4.65
C GLU A 88 -3.57 1.32 4.28
N VAL A 89 -3.96 2.45 4.87
CA VAL A 89 -5.19 3.17 4.55
C VAL A 89 -4.89 4.64 4.37
N THR A 90 -5.45 5.24 3.33
CA THR A 90 -5.44 6.69 3.13
C THR A 90 -6.86 7.22 3.19
N TYR A 91 -7.12 8.23 4.02
CA TYR A 91 -8.47 8.78 4.17
C TYR A 91 -8.45 10.22 4.67
N VAL A 92 -9.60 10.90 4.57
CA VAL A 92 -9.79 12.25 5.12
C VAL A 92 -10.38 12.16 6.52
N VAL A 93 -9.65 12.66 7.51
CA VAL A 93 -10.03 12.58 8.92
C VAL A 93 -11.29 13.41 9.18
N LYS A 94 -12.28 12.83 9.89
CA LYS A 94 -13.58 13.47 10.14
C LYS A 94 -13.70 14.13 11.51
N ARG A 95 -12.69 13.96 12.37
CA ARG A 95 -12.60 14.45 13.75
C ARG A 95 -11.17 14.95 14.00
N ASP A 96 -10.92 15.57 15.14
CA ASP A 96 -9.58 16.04 15.52
C ASP A 96 -8.71 14.94 16.18
N VAL A 97 -9.04 13.68 15.88
CA VAL A 97 -8.36 12.50 16.42
C VAL A 97 -8.42 11.36 15.41
N ILE A 98 -7.29 10.70 15.22
CA ILE A 98 -7.16 9.42 14.54
C ILE A 98 -7.11 8.33 15.60
N SER A 99 -7.95 7.31 15.47
CA SER A 99 -8.00 6.15 16.36
C SER A 99 -7.72 4.87 15.58
N VAL A 100 -6.63 4.17 15.89
CA VAL A 100 -6.33 2.86 15.28
C VAL A 100 -6.47 1.79 16.35
N CYS A 101 -7.36 0.83 16.12
CA CYS A 101 -7.66 -0.21 17.09
C CYS A 101 -7.39 -1.61 16.55
N VAL A 102 -6.87 -2.48 17.41
CA VAL A 102 -6.88 -3.93 17.20
C VAL A 102 -7.90 -4.57 18.12
N ALA A 103 -8.69 -5.52 17.58
CA ALA A 103 -9.79 -6.15 18.28
C ALA A 103 -9.72 -7.68 18.19
N GLN A 104 -9.76 -8.34 19.34
CA GLN A 104 -9.79 -9.79 19.46
C GLN A 104 -11.12 -10.33 18.94
N THR A 105 -11.07 -11.23 17.97
CA THR A 105 -12.25 -11.87 17.39
C THR A 105 -12.50 -13.27 17.93
N LYS A 106 -11.46 -13.95 18.41
CA LYS A 106 -11.51 -15.31 18.95
C LYS A 106 -10.73 -15.42 20.26
N SER A 107 -11.27 -16.16 21.22
CA SER A 107 -10.58 -16.43 22.48
C SER A 107 -9.22 -17.08 22.24
N GLY A 108 -8.20 -16.64 22.99
CA GLY A 108 -6.81 -17.10 22.84
C GLY A 108 -6.05 -16.54 21.63
N GLN A 109 -6.71 -15.88 20.68
CA GLN A 109 -6.05 -15.17 19.58
C GLN A 109 -5.81 -13.71 19.98
N PHE A 110 -4.63 -13.43 20.51
CA PHE A 110 -4.33 -12.11 21.08
C PHE A 110 -3.85 -11.14 20.00
N PRO A 111 -4.50 -9.97 19.85
CA PRO A 111 -4.03 -8.95 18.94
C PRO A 111 -2.71 -8.36 19.38
N PHE A 112 -1.90 -7.95 18.41
CA PHE A 112 -0.64 -7.24 18.66
C PHE A 112 -0.41 -6.20 17.56
N ILE A 113 0.53 -5.27 17.79
CA ILE A 113 1.04 -4.31 16.79
C ILE A 113 2.56 -4.26 16.92
N SER A 114 3.30 -4.31 15.81
CA SER A 114 4.75 -4.12 15.77
C SER A 114 5.10 -2.66 15.52
N ALA A 115 4.53 -2.07 14.47
CA ALA A 115 4.72 -0.66 14.14
C ALA A 115 3.40 -0.02 13.70
N LEU A 116 3.27 1.28 13.98
CA LEU A 116 2.15 2.10 13.56
C LEU A 116 2.69 3.46 13.10
N GLU A 117 2.54 3.74 11.82
CA GLU A 117 2.95 4.98 11.18
C GLU A 117 1.69 5.80 10.82
N VAL A 118 1.71 7.09 11.14
CA VAL A 118 0.63 8.04 10.80
C VAL A 118 1.30 9.25 10.15
N LEU A 119 1.01 9.47 8.87
CA LEU A 119 1.61 10.54 8.08
C LEU A 119 0.51 11.45 7.52
N SER A 120 0.69 12.76 7.73
CA SER A 120 -0.08 13.80 7.08
C SER A 120 0.28 13.87 5.60
N MET A 121 -0.74 14.06 4.75
CA MET A 121 -0.56 14.18 3.31
C MET A 121 -1.13 15.51 2.78
N ASP A 122 -0.55 16.03 1.70
CA ASP A 122 -1.13 17.17 1.00
C ASP A 122 -2.54 16.82 0.50
N SER A 123 -3.42 17.82 0.51
CA SER A 123 -4.83 17.66 0.12
C SER A 123 -5.02 17.25 -1.33
N ASP A 124 -4.04 17.57 -2.19
CA ASP A 124 -4.08 17.31 -3.63
C ASP A 124 -3.82 15.83 -3.96
N ILE A 125 -3.11 15.11 -3.09
CA ILE A 125 -2.88 13.68 -3.27
C ILE A 125 -4.21 12.93 -3.22
N TYR A 126 -4.51 12.17 -4.27
CA TYR A 126 -5.79 11.47 -4.42
C TYR A 126 -7.01 12.41 -4.38
N ARG A 127 -6.88 13.64 -4.88
CA ARG A 127 -8.00 14.61 -4.97
C ARG A 127 -9.22 14.09 -5.74
N SER A 128 -9.02 13.17 -6.69
CA SER A 128 -10.08 12.57 -7.51
C SER A 128 -10.84 11.45 -6.78
N ALA A 129 -10.31 10.97 -5.64
CA ALA A 129 -11.01 10.04 -4.75
C ALA A 129 -12.04 10.80 -3.90
N ASP A 130 -13.22 10.21 -3.74
CA ASP A 130 -14.27 10.78 -2.88
C ASP A 130 -13.82 10.74 -1.41
N SER A 131 -13.73 11.92 -0.79
CA SER A 131 -13.31 12.12 0.59
C SER A 131 -14.18 11.42 1.64
N ASN A 132 -15.34 10.88 1.28
CA ASN A 132 -16.20 10.08 2.16
C ASN A 132 -15.75 8.63 2.27
N TYR A 133 -14.88 8.17 1.38
CA TYR A 133 -14.38 6.81 1.36
C TYR A 133 -12.89 6.76 1.73
N ALA A 134 -12.52 5.69 2.43
CA ALA A 134 -11.12 5.37 2.70
C ALA A 134 -10.54 4.54 1.55
N LEU A 135 -9.30 4.82 1.18
CA LEU A 135 -8.53 4.06 0.20
C LEU A 135 -7.71 3.00 0.95
N LEU A 136 -8.14 1.74 0.89
CA LEU A 136 -7.38 0.62 1.42
C LEU A 136 -6.35 0.19 0.38
N LEU A 137 -5.06 0.26 0.71
CA LEU A 137 -4.01 -0.11 -0.23
C LEU A 137 -4.13 -1.59 -0.59
N LYS A 138 -4.13 -1.89 -1.89
CA LYS A 138 -4.03 -3.26 -2.41
C LYS A 138 -2.69 -3.55 -3.04
N SER A 139 -2.19 -2.63 -3.85
CA SER A 139 -0.89 -2.77 -4.50
C SER A 139 -0.32 -1.40 -4.82
N ARG A 140 1.00 -1.27 -4.69
CA ARG A 140 1.80 -0.11 -5.10
C ARG A 140 3.13 -0.64 -5.63
N VAL A 141 3.37 -0.44 -6.92
CA VAL A 141 4.42 -1.14 -7.66
C VAL A 141 5.21 -0.16 -8.49
N ALA A 142 6.54 -0.19 -8.34
CA ALA A 142 7.49 0.48 -9.22
C ALA A 142 7.91 -0.51 -10.31
N TYR A 143 7.17 -0.51 -11.41
CA TYR A 143 7.47 -1.41 -12.52
C TYR A 143 8.80 -1.04 -13.18
N GLY A 144 9.69 -2.02 -13.31
CA GLY A 144 11.02 -1.82 -13.88
C GLY A 144 12.06 -1.37 -12.86
N ALA A 145 11.70 -1.11 -11.61
CA ALA A 145 12.68 -0.92 -10.55
C ALA A 145 13.29 -2.28 -10.12
N ASP A 146 14.54 -2.25 -9.67
CA ASP A 146 15.28 -3.41 -9.14
C ASP A 146 15.19 -3.53 -7.61
N ALA A 147 14.85 -2.45 -6.92
CA ALA A 147 14.74 -2.37 -5.48
C ALA A 147 13.46 -1.64 -5.01
N ILE A 148 13.18 -1.75 -3.71
CA ILE A 148 12.10 -0.98 -3.06
C ILE A 148 12.43 0.51 -3.13
N ILE A 149 11.46 1.30 -3.57
CA ILE A 149 11.55 2.77 -3.56
C ILE A 149 10.68 3.28 -2.40
N ARG A 150 11.30 4.03 -1.49
CA ARG A 150 10.65 4.71 -0.37
C ARG A 150 11.32 6.06 -0.18
N SER A 151 10.53 7.13 -0.24
CA SER A 151 11.04 8.50 -0.08
C SER A 151 10.18 9.29 0.92
N PRO A 152 10.79 10.12 1.79
CA PRO A 152 10.05 11.07 2.63
C PRO A 152 9.24 12.09 1.82
N THR A 153 9.73 12.48 0.63
CA THR A 153 9.00 13.39 -0.27
C THR A 153 7.74 12.76 -0.85
N ASP A 154 7.63 11.43 -0.74
CA ASP A 154 6.48 10.65 -1.17
C ASP A 154 5.70 10.05 0.01
N TYR A 155 5.69 10.75 1.15
CA TYR A 155 4.95 10.35 2.36
C TYR A 155 5.32 8.94 2.84
N ASP A 156 6.59 8.56 2.66
CA ASP A 156 7.09 7.23 2.99
C ASP A 156 6.27 6.08 2.39
N ARG A 157 5.60 6.33 1.26
CA ARG A 157 4.91 5.29 0.49
C ARG A 157 5.96 4.29 0.00
N ILE A 158 5.66 3.01 0.21
CA ILE A 158 6.53 1.90 -0.17
C ILE A 158 6.10 1.40 -1.55
N TRP A 159 6.99 1.54 -2.54
CA TRP A 159 6.80 1.03 -3.89
C TRP A 159 7.59 -0.27 -4.06
N ASN A 160 6.89 -1.36 -4.29
CA ASN A 160 7.53 -2.66 -4.49
C ASN A 160 8.06 -2.78 -5.92
N PRO A 161 9.30 -3.26 -6.14
CA PRO A 161 9.81 -3.47 -7.48
C PRO A 161 9.05 -4.62 -8.15
N ALA A 162 8.80 -4.48 -9.45
CA ALA A 162 8.36 -5.61 -10.26
C ALA A 162 8.96 -5.51 -11.66
N ILE A 163 9.72 -6.54 -12.03
CA ILE A 163 10.25 -6.68 -13.38
C ILE A 163 9.32 -7.64 -14.12
N LEU A 164 8.66 -7.13 -15.16
CA LEU A 164 7.75 -7.88 -16.01
C LEU A 164 8.13 -7.65 -17.48
N GLY A 165 7.85 -8.63 -18.34
CA GLY A 165 8.16 -8.55 -19.76
C GLY A 165 9.62 -8.85 -20.08
N ARG A 166 10.08 -8.41 -21.25
CA ARG A 166 11.44 -8.68 -21.78
C ARG A 166 12.36 -7.46 -21.83
N GLY A 167 11.85 -6.27 -21.52
CA GLY A 167 12.66 -5.06 -21.50
C GLY A 167 12.38 -4.18 -20.29
N GLN A 168 13.46 -3.55 -19.82
CA GLN A 168 13.49 -2.54 -18.79
C GLN A 168 14.00 -1.26 -19.43
N ILE A 169 13.33 -0.15 -19.17
CA ILE A 169 13.77 1.16 -19.64
C ILE A 169 14.00 2.01 -18.41
N ASN A 170 15.25 2.46 -18.25
CA ASN A 170 15.61 3.45 -17.25
C ASN A 170 15.82 4.77 -17.98
N PHE A 171 15.06 5.78 -17.57
CA PHE A 171 15.18 7.12 -18.12
C PHE A 171 16.23 7.91 -17.33
N THR A 172 17.27 8.38 -18.00
CA THR A 172 18.35 9.17 -17.37
C THR A 172 18.23 10.68 -17.61
N ASP A 173 17.17 11.13 -18.29
CA ASP A 173 17.00 12.53 -18.68
C ASP A 173 16.07 13.28 -17.72
N ASP A 174 16.62 14.30 -17.04
CA ASP A 174 15.90 15.24 -16.16
C ASP A 174 14.87 16.09 -16.93
N SER A 175 14.89 16.06 -18.27
CA SER A 175 13.92 16.79 -19.10
C SER A 175 12.52 16.15 -19.12
N LEU A 176 12.34 14.98 -18.51
CA LEU A 176 11.05 14.32 -18.37
C LEU A 176 10.17 15.07 -17.37
N ASN A 177 9.43 16.03 -17.91
CA ASN A 177 8.44 16.79 -17.16
C ASN A 177 7.23 15.89 -16.87
N PHE A 178 7.36 15.03 -15.87
CA PHE A 178 6.28 14.18 -15.41
C PHE A 178 5.21 15.05 -14.77
N ALA A 179 4.20 15.42 -15.56
CA ALA A 179 3.06 16.20 -15.10
C ALA A 179 2.14 15.44 -14.11
N VAL A 180 2.62 14.36 -13.48
CA VAL A 180 1.87 13.62 -12.47
C VAL A 180 2.30 14.13 -11.11
N GLN A 181 1.51 15.07 -10.59
CA GLN A 181 1.75 15.78 -9.33
C GLN A 181 1.78 14.86 -8.09
N ASP A 182 1.46 13.56 -8.26
CA ASP A 182 1.21 12.61 -7.17
C ASP A 182 2.15 11.39 -7.18
N LEU A 183 3.20 11.38 -8.02
CA LEU A 183 4.12 10.22 -8.14
C LEU A 183 5.59 10.64 -8.02
N PRO A 184 6.42 9.87 -7.27
CA PRO A 184 7.83 10.17 -7.10
C PRO A 184 8.61 9.93 -8.40
N LEU A 185 9.58 10.81 -8.68
CA LEU A 185 10.40 10.78 -9.89
C LEU A 185 11.14 9.45 -10.03
N GLU A 186 11.64 8.90 -8.93
CA GLU A 186 12.39 7.65 -8.89
C GLU A 186 11.55 6.47 -9.39
N VAL A 187 10.23 6.49 -9.15
CA VAL A 187 9.31 5.48 -9.70
C VAL A 187 9.12 5.70 -11.19
N LEU A 188 8.99 6.95 -11.62
CA LEU A 188 8.73 7.31 -13.02
C LEU A 188 9.96 7.19 -13.92
N GLN A 189 11.17 7.14 -13.36
CA GLN A 189 12.39 6.86 -14.10
C GLN A 189 12.51 5.38 -14.53
N ASN A 190 11.65 4.51 -14.01
CA ASN A 190 11.65 3.08 -14.30
C ASN A 190 10.39 2.69 -15.09
N ALA A 191 10.56 1.83 -16.09
CA ALA A 191 9.44 1.26 -16.84
C ALA A 191 9.71 -0.16 -17.32
N ILE A 192 8.61 -0.89 -17.52
CA ILE A 192 8.59 -2.20 -18.19
C ILE A 192 8.08 -2.06 -19.61
N THR A 193 8.51 -2.98 -20.48
CA THR A 193 8.02 -3.09 -21.85
C THR A 193 7.82 -4.52 -22.30
N THR A 194 6.92 -4.66 -23.27
CA THR A 194 6.79 -5.88 -24.08
C THR A 194 7.86 -5.92 -25.18
N ALA A 195 8.03 -7.07 -25.84
CA ALA A 195 8.97 -7.17 -26.96
C ALA A 195 8.36 -6.59 -28.26
N SER A 196 7.03 -6.56 -28.35
CA SER A 196 6.27 -6.10 -29.51
C SER A 196 4.98 -5.36 -29.11
N THR A 197 4.44 -4.60 -30.06
CA THR A 197 3.11 -3.95 -30.01
C THR A 197 1.95 -4.89 -29.78
N SER A 198 2.07 -6.07 -30.38
CA SER A 198 1.06 -7.11 -30.39
C SER A 198 1.01 -7.88 -29.08
N ASP A 199 2.01 -7.70 -28.22
CA ASP A 199 2.11 -8.42 -26.96
C ASP A 199 1.25 -7.72 -25.90
N ASN A 200 0.52 -8.54 -25.15
CA ASN A 200 -0.24 -8.08 -23.99
C ASN A 200 0.69 -7.95 -22.79
N LEU A 201 0.71 -6.76 -22.18
CA LEU A 201 1.23 -6.59 -20.84
C LEU A 201 0.10 -6.85 -19.83
N ILE A 202 0.27 -7.90 -19.03
CA ILE A 202 -0.70 -8.31 -18.01
C ILE A 202 -0.18 -7.84 -16.64
N LEU A 203 -0.90 -6.92 -16.02
CA LEU A 203 -0.64 -6.50 -14.65
C LEU A 203 -1.57 -7.25 -13.70
N ALA A 204 -1.00 -8.00 -12.76
CA ALA A 204 -1.76 -8.65 -11.71
C ALA A 204 -2.36 -7.58 -10.79
N SER A 205 -3.68 -7.47 -10.81
CA SER A 205 -4.40 -6.43 -10.08
C SER A 205 -4.57 -6.76 -8.59
N GLY A 206 -4.61 -8.05 -8.25
CA GLY A 206 -4.82 -8.52 -6.88
C GLY A 206 -6.19 -8.14 -6.30
N PHE A 207 -7.14 -7.70 -7.13
CA PHE A 207 -8.47 -7.33 -6.67
C PHE A 207 -9.29 -8.56 -6.29
N PRO A 208 -10.19 -8.44 -5.30
CA PRO A 208 -11.04 -9.54 -4.93
C PRO A 208 -12.07 -9.84 -6.03
N SER A 209 -12.64 -11.04 -6.00
CA SER A 209 -13.65 -11.48 -6.98
C SER A 209 -14.99 -10.78 -6.81
N ASN A 210 -15.31 -10.28 -5.61
CA ASN A 210 -16.53 -9.50 -5.38
C ASN A 210 -16.44 -8.08 -5.96
N VAL A 211 -17.60 -7.52 -6.30
CA VAL A 211 -17.72 -6.14 -6.80
C VAL A 211 -17.25 -5.17 -5.72
N VAL A 212 -16.24 -4.36 -6.04
CA VAL A 212 -15.67 -3.33 -5.18
C VAL A 212 -15.33 -2.10 -6.02
N SER A 213 -15.51 -0.92 -5.45
CA SER A 213 -14.99 0.31 -6.04
C SER A 213 -13.47 0.33 -5.89
N VAL A 214 -12.76 0.51 -7.01
CA VAL A 214 -11.30 0.57 -7.05
C VAL A 214 -10.86 1.97 -7.46
N TYR A 215 -9.75 2.41 -6.88
CA TYR A 215 -9.05 3.61 -7.31
C TYR A 215 -7.69 3.18 -7.85
N ILE A 216 -7.46 3.46 -9.13
CA ILE A 216 -6.28 2.99 -9.87
C ILE A 216 -5.58 4.20 -10.45
N VAL A 217 -4.26 4.28 -10.21
CA VAL A 217 -3.38 5.24 -10.87
C VAL A 217 -2.37 4.44 -11.66
N ILE A 218 -2.33 4.65 -12.98
CA ILE A 218 -1.34 4.05 -13.87
C ILE A 218 -0.64 5.20 -14.58
N ALA A 219 0.66 5.33 -14.34
CA ALA A 219 1.50 6.21 -15.14
C ALA A 219 1.91 5.49 -16.42
N LYS A 220 1.42 5.98 -17.57
CA LYS A 220 1.94 5.58 -18.87
C LYS A 220 2.98 6.61 -19.32
N ILE A 221 4.21 6.16 -19.51
CA ILE A 221 5.24 6.97 -20.13
C ILE A 221 5.05 6.81 -21.64
N ARG A 222 4.43 7.83 -22.24
CA ARG A 222 4.26 7.84 -23.69
C ARG A 222 5.60 8.08 -24.37
N CYS A 223 5.59 7.59 -25.59
CA CYS A 223 6.63 7.48 -26.58
C CYS A 223 5.81 7.75 -27.87
N LYS A 224 6.06 8.86 -28.59
CA LYS A 224 5.15 9.54 -29.56
C LYS A 224 4.29 8.60 -30.42
N GLU A 225 3.02 8.99 -30.60
CA GLU A 225 1.89 8.38 -31.32
C GLU A 225 1.40 6.99 -30.85
N PHE A 226 0.22 6.96 -30.22
CA PHE A 226 -0.54 5.72 -30.02
C PHE A 226 -2.06 5.96 -29.99
N GLU A 227 -2.79 5.25 -30.85
CA GLU A 227 -4.19 4.89 -30.67
C GLU A 227 -4.25 3.44 -30.18
N GLY A 228 -4.69 3.22 -28.94
CA GLY A 228 -5.08 1.90 -28.49
C GLY A 228 -5.74 1.94 -27.13
N LYS A 229 -6.63 0.97 -26.91
CA LYS A 229 -7.58 0.94 -25.79
C LYS A 229 -7.02 0.09 -24.66
N MET A 230 -7.05 0.62 -23.43
CA MET A 230 -6.85 -0.18 -22.23
C MET A 230 -8.13 -0.95 -21.92
N HIS A 231 -8.02 -2.24 -21.63
CA HIS A 231 -9.15 -3.07 -21.20
C HIS A 231 -8.87 -3.62 -19.80
N ILE A 232 -9.77 -3.33 -18.87
CA ILE A 232 -9.75 -3.92 -17.52
C ILE A 232 -10.67 -5.14 -17.54
N GLU A 233 -10.08 -6.33 -17.38
CA GLU A 233 -10.78 -7.54 -16.96
C GLU A 233 -10.31 -7.90 -15.52
N GLU A 234 -10.42 -9.17 -15.09
CA GLU A 234 -9.73 -9.65 -13.87
C GLU A 234 -8.22 -9.35 -13.88
N LYS A 235 -7.67 -9.04 -15.06
CA LYS A 235 -6.31 -8.54 -15.34
C LYS A 235 -6.38 -7.20 -16.07
N ILE A 236 -5.42 -6.30 -15.81
CA ILE A 236 -5.24 -5.08 -16.61
C ILE A 236 -4.37 -5.46 -17.82
N THR A 237 -4.90 -5.29 -19.03
CA THR A 237 -4.18 -5.59 -20.28
C THR A 237 -3.81 -4.31 -21.03
N VAL A 238 -2.53 -4.13 -21.34
CA VAL A 238 -2.00 -3.00 -22.13
C VAL A 238 -1.27 -3.53 -23.38
N MET A 239 -1.61 -3.05 -24.58
CA MET A 239 -0.94 -3.36 -25.87
C MET A 239 -0.19 -2.12 -26.41
N GLY A 240 1.02 -2.22 -27.01
CA GLY A 240 1.68 -1.07 -27.69
C GLY A 240 3.21 -1.10 -27.98
N ALA A 241 3.68 -0.24 -28.92
CA ALA A 241 5.07 -0.09 -29.49
C ALA A 241 5.89 1.03 -28.82
N PHE A 242 7.20 1.10 -29.13
CA PHE A 242 8.19 2.00 -28.51
C PHE A 242 8.78 3.08 -29.46
N GLU A 243 8.72 4.37 -29.06
CA GLU A 243 9.72 5.46 -29.29
C GLU A 243 9.42 6.82 -28.55
N CYS A 244 10.28 7.26 -27.61
CA CYS A 244 10.22 8.30 -26.52
C CYS A 244 9.53 9.72 -26.56
N VAL A 245 8.43 10.05 -25.82
CA VAL A 245 7.92 11.41 -25.39
C VAL A 245 6.72 11.29 -24.39
N PRO A 246 6.82 11.72 -23.10
CA PRO A 246 5.86 11.43 -22.03
C PRO A 246 4.50 12.15 -22.12
N ALA A 247 3.41 11.48 -21.68
CA ALA A 247 2.10 12.08 -21.44
C ALA A 247 1.23 11.16 -20.53
N PRO A 248 0.98 11.54 -19.27
CA PRO A 248 0.20 10.73 -18.34
C PRO A 248 -1.31 10.74 -18.66
N THR A 249 -2.01 9.69 -18.23
CA THR A 249 -3.48 9.57 -18.25
C THR A 249 -3.95 9.05 -16.90
N GLU A 250 -4.77 9.84 -16.20
CA GLU A 250 -5.48 9.42 -14.99
C GLU A 250 -6.88 8.96 -15.42
N GLU A 251 -7.19 7.68 -15.24
CA GLU A 251 -8.51 7.12 -15.58
C GLU A 251 -9.19 6.56 -14.32
N LYS A 252 -10.35 7.13 -13.98
CA LYS A 252 -11.24 6.59 -12.95
C LYS A 252 -12.07 5.47 -13.58
N MET A 253 -11.87 4.23 -13.15
CA MET A 253 -12.62 3.08 -13.66
C MET A 253 -13.35 2.38 -12.52
N VAL A 254 -14.65 2.19 -12.71
CA VAL A 254 -15.50 1.39 -11.83
C VAL A 254 -15.53 -0.01 -12.43
N LYS A 255 -15.20 -1.04 -11.64
CA LYS A 255 -15.47 -2.42 -12.03
C LYS A 255 -16.98 -2.65 -11.89
N GLU A 256 -17.69 -2.72 -13.02
CA GLU A 256 -19.08 -3.18 -13.08
C GLU A 256 -19.17 -4.69 -12.81
#